data_AF-A0A2D4EQX4-F1
#
_entry.id   AF-A0A2D4EQX4-F1
#
_cell.length_a   1.000
_cell.length_b   1.000
_cell.length_c   1.000
_cell.angle_alpha   90.00
_cell.angle_beta   90.00
_cell.angle_gamma   90.00
#
_symmetry.space_group_name_H-M   'P 1'
#
loop_
_entity.id
_entity.type
_entity.pdbx_description
1 polymer ?
#
loop_
_entity_poly.entity_id
_entity_poly.type
_entity_poly.pdbx_seq_one_letter_code
_entity_poly.pdbx_strand_id
1 'polypeptide(L)'
;CTSSRDDRSLERIVRKRPFKSVGDFHKEWTEAGVSASRATTHRRILDMGFKCPLVKLLLNNKQHQKCLTWAKEKQNWSVAQWSKVLFSDESNFCISFGNQGPRVWRKNGEAHTARC
;
A
#
# COMPACT_ATOMS: atom_id res chain seq x y z
N CYS A 1 -8.27 -27.57 5.13
CA CYS A 1 -6.87 -27.07 5.21
C CYS A 1 -6.35 -26.87 3.80
N THR A 2 -5.64 -25.77 3.50
CA THR A 2 -5.02 -25.57 2.18
C THR A 2 -3.66 -26.24 2.15
N SER A 3 -3.27 -26.78 0.99
CA SER A 3 -1.96 -27.40 0.79
C SER A 3 -0.89 -26.38 0.42
N SER A 4 0.38 -26.77 0.51
CA SER A 4 1.50 -25.94 0.04
C SER A 4 1.46 -25.65 -1.47
N ARG A 5 0.74 -26.46 -2.26
CA ARG A 5 0.51 -26.17 -3.69
C ARG A 5 -0.53 -25.07 -3.86
N ASP A 6 -1.58 -25.09 -3.05
CA ASP A 6 -2.65 -24.09 -3.07
C ASP A 6 -2.14 -22.72 -2.62
N ASP A 7 -1.30 -22.69 -1.58
CA ASP A 7 -0.73 -21.45 -1.07
C ASP A 7 0.23 -20.82 -2.11
N ARG A 8 1.03 -21.65 -2.82
CA ARG A 8 1.87 -21.18 -3.94
C ARG A 8 1.05 -20.66 -5.13
N SER A 9 -0.08 -21.29 -5.43
CA SER A 9 -0.95 -20.80 -6.51
C SER A 9 -1.58 -19.46 -6.13
N LEU A 10 -1.99 -19.29 -4.87
CA LEU A 10 -2.50 -18.02 -4.34
C LEU A 10 -1.42 -16.92 -4.35
N GLU A 11 -0.19 -17.21 -3.91
CA GLU A 11 0.91 -16.23 -3.95
C GLU A 11 1.16 -15.74 -5.39
N ARG A 12 1.12 -16.64 -6.36
CA ARG A 12 1.28 -16.30 -7.79
C ARG A 12 0.16 -15.37 -8.28
N ILE A 13 -1.08 -15.62 -7.89
CA ILE A 13 -2.24 -14.78 -8.24
C ILE A 13 -2.04 -13.36 -7.67
N VAL A 14 -1.73 -13.25 -6.38
CA VAL A 14 -1.53 -11.96 -5.71
C VAL A 14 -0.39 -11.17 -6.35
N ARG A 15 0.76 -11.81 -6.60
CA ARG A 15 1.92 -11.15 -7.23
C ARG A 15 1.68 -10.72 -8.69
N LYS A 16 0.77 -11.40 -9.41
CA LYS A 16 0.43 -11.07 -10.80
C LYS A 16 -0.45 -9.81 -10.88
N ARG A 17 -1.35 -9.61 -9.93
CA ARG A 17 -2.33 -8.52 -9.93
C ARG A 17 -2.45 -7.87 -8.53
N PRO A 18 -1.42 -7.20 -8.01
CA PRO A 18 -1.38 -6.78 -6.61
C PRO A 18 -2.40 -5.67 -6.25
N PHE A 19 -3.03 -5.00 -7.22
CA PHE A 19 -4.05 -3.96 -6.99
C PHE A 19 -5.48 -4.49 -6.85
N LYS A 20 -5.67 -5.80 -6.98
CA LYS A 20 -7.00 -6.43 -6.92
C LYS A 20 -7.48 -6.60 -5.48
N SER A 21 -8.79 -6.76 -5.33
CA SER A 21 -9.40 -7.00 -4.03
C SER A 21 -9.20 -8.45 -3.59
N VAL A 22 -9.37 -8.72 -2.29
CA VAL A 22 -9.40 -10.11 -1.77
C VAL A 22 -10.49 -10.93 -2.45
N GLY A 23 -11.62 -10.30 -2.81
CA GLY A 23 -12.72 -10.96 -3.53
C GLY A 23 -12.29 -11.45 -4.91
N ASP A 24 -11.54 -10.62 -5.65
CA ASP A 24 -10.99 -11.00 -6.95
C ASP A 24 -9.98 -12.15 -6.81
N PHE A 25 -9.07 -12.07 -5.84
CA PHE A 25 -8.10 -13.15 -5.58
C PHE A 25 -8.79 -14.47 -5.21
N HIS A 26 -9.83 -14.39 -4.37
CA HIS A 26 -10.60 -15.54 -3.98
C HIS A 26 -11.32 -16.18 -5.18
N LYS A 27 -11.89 -15.37 -6.07
CA LYS A 27 -12.51 -15.83 -7.32
C LYS A 27 -11.49 -16.56 -8.20
N GLU A 28 -10.35 -15.95 -8.49
CA GLU A 28 -9.29 -16.56 -9.31
C GLU A 28 -8.71 -17.84 -8.66
N TRP A 29 -8.60 -17.88 -7.33
CA TRP A 29 -8.11 -19.05 -6.62
C TRP A 29 -9.10 -20.21 -6.63
N THR A 30 -10.40 -19.90 -6.61
CA THR A 30 -11.48 -20.88 -6.76
C THR A 30 -11.54 -21.43 -8.19
N GLU A 31 -11.38 -20.56 -9.20
CA GLU A 31 -11.26 -20.96 -10.61
C GLU A 31 -10.03 -21.85 -10.87
N ALA A 32 -8.96 -21.68 -10.07
CA ALA A 32 -7.79 -22.56 -10.08
C ALA A 32 -8.02 -23.92 -9.38
N GLY A 33 -9.25 -24.20 -8.93
CA GLY A 33 -9.65 -25.49 -8.35
C GLY A 33 -9.59 -25.57 -6.82
N VAL A 34 -9.31 -24.48 -6.12
CA VAL A 34 -9.19 -24.48 -4.65
C VAL A 34 -10.52 -24.09 -3.99
N SER A 35 -11.15 -25.03 -3.31
CA SER A 35 -12.36 -24.76 -2.50
C SER A 35 -11.97 -24.20 -1.13
N ALA A 36 -12.06 -22.88 -0.98
CA ALA A 36 -11.79 -22.19 0.28
C ALA A 36 -12.68 -20.96 0.42
N SER A 37 -12.99 -20.56 1.65
CA SER A 37 -13.76 -19.32 1.88
C SER A 37 -12.92 -18.07 1.59
N ARG A 38 -13.59 -16.95 1.31
CA ARG A 38 -12.95 -15.63 1.17
C ARG A 38 -12.15 -15.23 2.42
N ALA A 39 -12.63 -15.60 3.61
CA ALA A 39 -11.93 -15.37 4.88
C ALA A 39 -10.65 -16.19 4.97
N THR A 40 -10.68 -17.44 4.49
CA THR A 40 -9.48 -18.29 4.39
C THR A 40 -8.48 -17.69 3.41
N THR A 41 -8.91 -17.22 2.24
CA THR A 41 -8.05 -16.52 1.27
C THR A 41 -7.38 -15.32 1.92
N HIS A 42 -8.14 -14.45 2.59
CA HIS A 42 -7.57 -13.29 3.28
C HIS A 42 -6.49 -13.68 4.29
N ARG A 43 -6.79 -14.64 5.17
CA ARG A 43 -5.85 -15.12 6.19
C ARG A 43 -4.57 -15.68 5.56
N ARG A 44 -4.68 -16.49 4.50
CA ARG A 44 -3.50 -17.03 3.80
C ARG A 44 -2.64 -15.94 3.18
N ILE A 45 -3.25 -14.92 2.59
CA ILE A 45 -2.51 -13.78 2.04
C ILE A 45 -1.69 -13.08 3.14
N LEU A 46 -2.27 -12.89 4.32
CA LEU A 46 -1.57 -12.32 5.48
C LEU A 46 -0.47 -13.26 6.02
N ASP A 47 -0.75 -14.56 6.16
CA ASP A 47 0.22 -15.57 6.62
C ASP A 47 1.46 -15.62 5.70
N MET A 48 1.28 -15.38 4.41
CA MET A 48 2.37 -15.29 3.42
C MET A 48 3.16 -13.97 3.47
N GLY A 49 2.78 -13.05 4.37
CA GLY A 49 3.46 -11.78 4.63
C GLY A 49 3.03 -10.62 3.75
N PHE A 50 1.95 -10.75 2.97
CA PHE A 50 1.41 -9.63 2.20
C PHE A 50 0.61 -8.68 3.10
N LYS A 51 0.70 -7.39 2.80
CA LYS A 51 -0.09 -6.32 3.41
C LYS A 51 -0.74 -5.49 2.31
N CYS A 52 -1.84 -4.81 2.63
CA CYS A 52 -2.58 -3.96 1.70
C CYS A 52 -2.51 -2.46 2.08
N PRO A 53 -1.31 -1.85 2.12
CA PRO A 53 -1.18 -0.42 2.42
C PRO A 53 -1.74 0.46 1.28
N LEU A 54 -2.01 1.72 1.62
CA LEU A 54 -2.27 2.77 0.64
C LEU A 54 -1.02 2.97 -0.24
N VAL A 55 -1.22 3.10 -1.54
CA VAL A 55 -0.13 3.43 -2.47
C VAL A 55 0.34 4.85 -2.15
N LYS A 56 1.63 4.99 -1.86
CA LYS A 56 2.28 6.29 -1.72
C LYS A 56 2.80 6.72 -3.09
N LEU A 57 2.68 8.00 -3.40
CA LEU A 57 3.31 8.57 -4.58
C LEU A 57 4.83 8.36 -4.50
N LEU A 58 5.41 7.77 -5.54
CA LEU A 58 6.85 7.66 -5.67
C LEU A 58 7.41 9.03 -6.06
N LEU A 59 8.21 9.62 -5.17
CA LEU A 59 8.93 10.85 -5.47
C LEU A 59 10.13 10.54 -6.36
N ASN A 60 10.39 11.40 -7.34
CA ASN A 60 11.62 11.34 -8.12
C ASN A 60 12.81 11.89 -7.31
N ASN A 61 14.04 11.62 -7.77
CA ASN A 61 15.26 12.07 -7.09
C ASN A 61 15.31 13.59 -6.89
N LYS A 62 14.79 14.37 -7.84
CA LYS A 62 14.76 15.84 -7.73
C LYS A 62 13.84 16.31 -6.61
N GLN A 63 12.67 15.68 -6.45
CA GLN A 63 11.74 15.94 -5.36
C GLN A 63 12.35 15.56 -4.00
N HIS A 64 12.97 14.38 -3.91
CA HIS A 64 13.69 13.97 -2.71
C HIS A 64 14.76 14.99 -2.30
N GLN A 65 15.58 15.44 -3.26
CA GLN A 65 16.62 16.41 -2.98
C GLN A 65 16.05 17.76 -2.51
N LYS A 66 14.97 18.24 -3.14
CA LYS A 66 14.30 19.48 -2.72
C LYS A 66 13.75 19.38 -1.30
N CYS A 67 13.06 18.29 -0.97
CA CYS A 67 12.54 18.06 0.37
C CYS A 67 13.68 17.98 1.41
N LEU A 68 14.76 17.27 1.08
CA LEU A 68 15.93 17.13 1.96
C LEU A 68 16.63 18.47 2.20
N THR A 69 16.87 19.25 1.14
CA THR A 69 17.48 20.58 1.26
C THR A 69 16.60 21.50 2.12
N TRP A 70 15.29 21.55 1.85
CA TRP A 70 14.35 22.36 2.64
C TRP A 70 14.34 21.97 4.12
N ALA A 71 14.39 20.66 4.42
CA ALA A 71 14.43 20.16 5.79
C ALA A 71 15.73 20.52 6.50
N LYS A 72 16.88 20.39 5.83
CA LYS A 72 18.19 20.77 6.39
C LYS A 72 18.28 22.27 6.68
N GLU A 73 17.78 23.12 5.78
CA GLU A 73 17.75 24.58 5.99
C GLU A 73 16.96 24.99 7.23
N LYS A 74 15.91 24.24 7.57
CA LYS A 74 14.97 24.58 8.66
C LYS A 74 15.12 23.70 9.89
N GLN A 75 16.08 22.78 9.88
CA GLN A 75 16.31 21.83 10.98
C GLN A 75 16.58 22.53 12.32
N ASN A 76 17.31 23.64 12.29
CA ASN A 76 17.70 24.39 13.49
C ASN A 76 16.85 25.65 13.72
N TRP A 77 15.68 25.75 13.09
CA TRP A 77 14.80 26.90 13.30
C TRP A 77 14.24 26.90 14.72
N SER A 78 14.31 28.06 15.36
CA SER A 78 13.73 28.33 16.67
C SER A 78 12.21 28.47 16.59
N VAL A 79 11.54 28.34 17.74
CA VAL A 79 10.08 28.52 17.86
C VAL A 79 9.65 29.91 17.34
N ALA A 80 10.43 30.96 17.60
CA ALA A 80 10.15 32.31 17.13
C ALA A 80 10.29 32.49 15.60
N GLN A 81 11.02 31.60 14.92
CA GLN A 81 11.07 31.57 13.46
C GLN A 81 9.86 30.83 12.88
N TRP A 82 9.48 29.70 13.49
CA TRP A 82 8.27 28.96 13.11
C TRP A 82 6.99 29.77 13.33
N SER A 83 6.92 30.59 14.37
CA SER A 83 5.75 31.43 14.67
C SER A 83 5.46 32.49 13.61
N LYS A 84 6.42 32.76 12.70
CA LYS A 84 6.25 33.70 11.58
C LYS A 84 5.71 33.01 10.32
N VAL A 85 5.59 31.68 10.33
CA VAL A 85 5.11 30.91 9.19
C VAL A 85 3.61 30.67 9.32
N LEU A 86 2.85 31.16 8.36
CA LEU A 86 1.45 30.80 8.21
C LEU A 86 1.36 29.59 7.26
N PHE A 87 0.93 28.45 7.80
CA PHE A 87 0.64 27.27 7.00
C PHE A 87 -0.79 27.34 6.49
N SER A 88 -0.98 27.12 5.19
CA SER A 88 -2.30 26.96 4.57
C SER A 88 -2.28 25.73 3.68
N ASP A 89 -3.36 24.94 3.74
CA ASP A 89 -3.60 23.81 2.87
C ASP A 89 -5.10 23.60 2.72
N GLU A 90 -5.50 22.89 1.66
CA GLU A 90 -6.89 22.52 1.41
C GLU A 90 -7.11 21.06 1.81
N SER A 91 -8.22 20.78 2.51
CA SER A 91 -8.58 19.41 2.91
C SER A 91 -9.96 19.04 2.38
N ASN A 92 -10.06 17.84 1.81
CA ASN A 92 -11.33 17.27 1.37
C ASN A 92 -12.00 16.51 2.51
N PHE A 93 -13.23 16.88 2.87
CA PHE A 93 -14.05 16.16 3.84
C PHE A 93 -15.16 15.40 3.12
N CYS A 94 -15.13 14.07 3.20
CA CYS A 94 -16.12 13.20 2.56
C CYS A 94 -17.09 12.64 3.61
N ILE A 95 -18.41 12.73 3.34
CA ILE A 95 -19.48 12.25 4.24
C ILE A 95 -19.55 10.70 4.27
N SER A 96 -19.14 10.04 3.19
CA SER A 96 -18.96 8.59 3.13
C SER A 96 -17.47 8.23 3.04
N PHE A 97 -17.12 6.98 3.39
CA PHE A 97 -15.84 6.39 3.00
C PHE A 97 -15.76 6.29 1.47
N GLY A 98 -15.38 7.40 0.82
CA GLY A 98 -15.16 7.47 -0.63
C GLY A 98 -13.97 6.61 -1.06
N ASN A 99 -13.50 6.82 -2.28
CA ASN A 99 -12.35 6.10 -2.80
C ASN A 99 -11.10 6.44 -1.97
N GLN A 100 -10.68 5.55 -1.07
CA GLN A 100 -9.55 5.77 -0.14
C GLN A 100 -8.18 5.73 -0.83
N GLY A 101 -8.13 6.01 -2.13
CA GLY A 101 -6.98 5.83 -3.00
C GLY A 101 -6.70 4.36 -3.33
N PRO A 102 -5.86 4.11 -4.35
CA PRO A 102 -5.48 2.77 -4.76
C PRO A 102 -4.69 2.08 -3.65
N ARG A 103 -4.99 0.81 -3.39
CA ARG A 103 -4.26 -0.04 -2.45
C ARG A 103 -3.53 -1.14 -3.22
N VAL A 104 -2.41 -1.59 -2.66
CA VAL A 104 -1.57 -2.60 -3.28
C VAL A 104 -1.20 -3.68 -2.28
N TRP A 105 -1.33 -4.95 -2.69
CA TRP A 105 -0.86 -6.10 -1.93
C TRP A 105 0.63 -6.32 -2.17
N ARG A 106 1.44 -6.17 -1.12
CA ARG A 106 2.90 -6.33 -1.20
C ARG A 106 3.51 -6.80 0.12
N LYS A 107 4.70 -7.39 0.07
CA LYS A 107 5.46 -7.76 1.28
C LYS A 107 6.26 -6.56 1.80
N ASN A 108 6.75 -6.65 3.03
CA ASN A 108 7.63 -5.62 3.59
C ASN A 108 8.88 -5.45 2.69
N GLY A 109 9.33 -4.22 2.45
CA GLY A 109 10.50 -3.91 1.61
C GLY A 109 10.18 -3.63 0.13
N GLU A 110 9.02 -4.03 -0.37
CA GLU A 110 8.55 -3.76 -1.75
C GLU A 110 7.91 -2.37 -1.89
N ALA A 111 8.21 -1.44 -0.96
CA ALA A 111 7.51 -0.17 -0.86
C ALA A 111 7.84 0.83 -1.98
N HIS A 112 9.06 0.76 -2.50
CA HIS A 112 9.64 1.70 -3.48
C HIS A 112 9.78 1.10 -4.88
N THR A 113 9.30 -0.12 -5.11
CA THR A 113 9.35 -0.77 -6.42
C THR A 113 8.23 -0.27 -7.31
N ALA A 114 8.55 0.14 -8.54
CA ALA A 114 7.58 0.64 -9.54
C ALA A 114 6.49 -0.38 -9.93
N ARG A 115 6.64 -1.65 -9.54
CA ARG A 115 5.64 -2.72 -9.74
C ARG A 115 4.52 -2.70 -8.70
N CYS A 116 4.58 -1.82 -7.71
CA CYS A 116 3.72 -1.78 -6.53
C CYS A 116 3.19 -0.38 -6.25
#